data_AF-A0A397FU88-F1
#
_entry.id   AF-A0A397FU88-F1
#
_cell.length_a   1.000
_cell.length_b   1.000
_cell.length_c   1.000
_cell.angle_alpha   90.00
_cell.angle_beta   90.00
_cell.angle_gamma   90.00
#
_symmetry.space_group_name_H-M   'P 1'
#
loop_
_entity.id
_entity.type
_entity.pdbx_description
1 polymer ?
#
loop_
_entity_poly.entity_id
_entity_poly.type
_entity_poly.pdbx_seq_one_letter_code
_entity_poly.pdbx_strand_id
1 'polypeptide(L)'
;MFNLELAGKIWLLFVGQIPFLICAAWILPKNWKKIKTAFTEKVYHQLWLVVLFNFAAGLLLGLLLSPQMIPEQVKMFHSMGPLLSFLLVCIIAPLVEECFFRGLIFDNFEKNNLLPYLLSFFGFMLMHLGWFIFAFSWIGILKYLIFYGIFSFYLICIYRLSGWNLAFPIAAHFFNNLIVFIIVFTRYKVS
;
A
#
# COMPACT_ATOMS: atom_id res chain seq x y z
N MET A 1 18.02 13.17 -26.71
CA MET A 1 18.08 13.57 -25.28
C MET A 1 16.74 13.20 -24.65
N PHE A 2 16.68 12.16 -23.81
CA PHE A 2 15.41 11.75 -23.18
C PHE A 2 14.96 12.85 -22.23
N ASN A 3 13.78 13.43 -22.45
CA ASN A 3 13.26 14.48 -21.58
C ASN A 3 12.73 13.84 -20.29
N LEU A 4 13.59 13.79 -19.27
CA LEU A 4 13.30 13.23 -17.95
C LEU A 4 12.10 13.90 -17.28
N GLU A 5 11.80 15.16 -17.62
CA GLU A 5 10.64 15.88 -17.11
C GLU A 5 9.33 15.38 -17.75
N LEU A 6 9.33 15.12 -19.05
CA LEU A 6 8.20 14.52 -19.76
C LEU A 6 7.98 13.07 -19.30
N ALA A 7 9.06 12.29 -19.12
CA ALA A 7 8.99 10.95 -18.56
C ALA A 7 8.41 10.96 -17.13
N GLY A 8 8.80 11.92 -16.29
CA GLY A 8 8.25 12.11 -14.95
C GLY A 8 6.76 12.50 -14.94
N LYS A 9 6.34 13.37 -15.86
CA LYS A 9 4.92 13.76 -16.03
C LYS A 9 4.05 12.59 -16.54
N ILE A 10 4.55 11.82 -17.50
CA ILE A 10 3.88 10.60 -18.00
C ILE A 10 3.82 9.55 -16.88
N TRP A 11 4.90 9.37 -16.12
CA TRP A 11 4.92 8.48 -14.96
C TRP A 11 3.88 8.87 -13.90
N LEU A 12 3.76 10.15 -13.55
CA LEU A 12 2.74 10.65 -12.61
C LEU A 12 1.30 10.42 -13.11
N LEU A 13 1.05 10.59 -14.41
CA LEU A 13 -0.23 10.30 -15.06
C LEU A 13 -0.59 8.80 -14.99
N PHE A 14 0.38 7.92 -15.29
CA PHE A 14 0.17 6.46 -15.29
C PHE A 14 0.13 5.83 -13.90
N VAL A 15 0.89 6.34 -12.94
CA VAL A 15 0.96 5.76 -11.58
C VAL A 15 -0.13 6.31 -10.66
N GLY A 16 -0.55 7.57 -10.85
CA GLY A 16 -1.53 8.21 -9.98
C GLY A 16 -2.96 8.21 -10.54
N GLN A 17 -3.15 8.70 -11.76
CA GLN A 17 -4.47 9.09 -12.25
C GLN A 17 -5.25 7.95 -12.91
N ILE A 18 -4.60 7.17 -13.78
CA ILE A 18 -5.26 6.03 -14.46
C ILE A 18 -5.68 4.93 -13.48
N PRO A 19 -4.82 4.46 -12.54
CA PRO A 19 -5.20 3.45 -11.55
C PRO A 19 -6.32 3.95 -10.63
N PHE A 20 -6.30 5.24 -10.27
CA PHE A 20 -7.39 5.84 -9.50
C PHE A 20 -8.73 5.80 -10.24
N LEU A 21 -8.76 6.19 -11.53
CA LEU A 21 -9.97 6.13 -12.34
C LEU A 21 -10.48 4.69 -12.49
N ILE A 22 -9.59 3.71 -12.70
CA ILE A 22 -9.95 2.29 -12.76
C ILE A 22 -10.54 1.83 -11.41
N CYS A 23 -9.92 2.19 -10.30
CA CYS A 23 -10.42 1.83 -8.97
C CYS A 23 -11.81 2.42 -8.70
N ALA A 24 -11.97 3.72 -8.92
CA ALA A 24 -13.20 4.45 -8.61
C ALA A 24 -14.36 4.08 -9.55
N ALA A 25 -14.11 3.96 -10.86
CA ALA A 25 -15.16 3.74 -11.84
C ALA A 25 -15.52 2.26 -12.04
N TRP A 26 -14.58 1.33 -11.78
CA TRP A 26 -14.77 -0.08 -12.12
C TRP A 26 -14.65 -1.01 -10.91
N ILE A 27 -13.51 -1.01 -10.21
CA ILE A 27 -13.21 -2.05 -9.21
C ILE A 27 -14.06 -1.90 -7.96
N LEU A 28 -14.18 -0.69 -7.40
CA LEU A 28 -14.98 -0.45 -6.18
C LEU A 28 -16.47 -0.72 -6.41
N PRO A 29 -17.12 -0.18 -7.47
CA PRO A 29 -18.54 -0.47 -7.73
C PRO A 29 -18.82 -1.97 -7.89
N LYS A 30 -17.97 -2.68 -8.65
CA LYS A 30 -18.10 -4.12 -8.87
C LYS A 30 -18.00 -4.93 -7.57
N ASN A 31 -17.14 -4.50 -6.63
CA ASN A 31 -16.87 -5.21 -5.39
C ASN A 31 -17.66 -4.69 -4.18
N TRP A 32 -18.48 -3.63 -4.34
CA TRP A 32 -19.12 -2.90 -3.24
C TRP A 32 -19.92 -3.80 -2.29
N LYS A 33 -20.76 -4.69 -2.84
CA LYS A 33 -21.57 -5.61 -2.04
C LYS A 33 -20.70 -6.45 -1.11
N LYS A 34 -19.59 -6.97 -1.63
CA LYS A 34 -18.65 -7.81 -0.88
C LYS A 34 -17.87 -6.99 0.14
N ILE A 35 -17.41 -5.79 -0.22
CA ILE A 35 -16.76 -4.88 0.72
C ILE A 35 -17.68 -4.60 1.92
N LYS A 36 -18.98 -4.38 1.67
CA LYS A 36 -19.95 -4.14 2.74
C LYS A 36 -20.08 -5.34 3.69
N THR A 37 -20.04 -6.57 3.18
CA THR A 37 -20.18 -7.77 4.04
C THR A 37 -19.04 -7.91 5.05
N ALA A 38 -17.86 -7.36 4.75
CA ALA A 38 -16.72 -7.34 5.67
C ALA A 38 -17.07 -6.73 7.03
N PHE A 39 -17.99 -5.76 7.05
CA PHE A 39 -18.35 -5.00 8.26
C PHE A 39 -19.64 -5.49 8.92
N THR A 40 -20.40 -6.37 8.25
CA THR A 40 -21.71 -6.83 8.75
C THR A 40 -21.73 -8.30 9.13
N GLU A 41 -20.88 -9.13 8.52
CA GLU A 41 -20.89 -10.57 8.76
C GLU A 41 -19.92 -10.98 9.87
N LYS A 42 -20.43 -11.74 10.84
CA LYS A 42 -19.65 -12.21 12.00
C LYS A 42 -18.47 -13.10 11.62
N VAL A 43 -18.54 -13.80 10.48
CA VAL A 43 -17.46 -14.68 9.99
C VAL A 43 -16.12 -13.94 9.84
N TYR A 44 -16.18 -12.62 9.69
CA TYR A 44 -15.01 -11.77 9.49
C TYR A 44 -14.41 -11.18 10.78
N HIS A 45 -15.07 -11.34 11.94
CA HIS A 45 -14.58 -10.73 13.19
C HIS A 45 -13.16 -11.17 13.56
N GLN A 46 -12.84 -12.45 13.40
CA GLN A 46 -11.49 -12.95 13.69
C GLN A 46 -10.44 -12.30 12.78
N LEU A 47 -10.78 -12.07 11.51
CA LEU A 47 -9.86 -11.46 10.57
C LEU A 47 -9.62 -9.97 10.88
N TRP A 48 -10.66 -9.26 11.33
CA TRP A 48 -10.52 -7.91 11.86
C TRP A 48 -9.63 -7.86 13.11
N LEU A 49 -9.77 -8.81 14.03
CA LEU A 49 -8.87 -8.90 15.19
C LEU A 49 -7.41 -9.09 14.78
N VAL A 50 -7.13 -9.91 13.77
CA VAL A 50 -5.76 -10.08 13.23
C VAL A 50 -5.23 -8.77 12.65
N VAL A 51 -6.02 -8.06 11.84
CA VAL A 51 -5.62 -6.76 11.26
C VAL A 51 -5.35 -5.73 12.36
N LEU A 52 -6.23 -5.62 13.36
CA LEU A 52 -6.09 -4.69 14.47
C LEU A 52 -4.91 -5.05 15.39
N PHE A 53 -4.69 -6.34 15.65
CA PHE A 53 -3.54 -6.81 16.42
C PHE A 53 -2.22 -6.47 15.70
N ASN A 54 -2.13 -6.73 14.40
CA ASN A 54 -0.96 -6.37 13.60
C ASN A 54 -0.69 -4.87 13.61
N PHE A 55 -1.75 -4.05 13.52
CA PHE A 55 -1.64 -2.60 13.66
C PHE A 55 -1.07 -2.21 15.02
N ALA A 56 -1.64 -2.72 16.12
CA ALA A 56 -1.20 -2.39 17.47
C ALA A 56 0.25 -2.83 17.73
N ALA A 57 0.61 -4.05 17.32
CA ALA A 57 1.97 -4.58 17.46
C ALA A 57 2.97 -3.79 16.61
N GLY A 58 2.62 -3.48 15.36
CA GLY A 58 3.45 -2.68 14.46
C GLY A 58 3.66 -1.26 14.96
N LEU A 59 2.61 -0.61 15.48
CA LEU A 59 2.72 0.71 16.09
C LEU A 59 3.63 0.69 17.32
N LEU A 60 3.44 -0.29 18.21
CA LEU A 60 4.27 -0.46 19.39
C LEU A 60 5.74 -0.64 19.02
N LEU A 61 6.04 -1.55 18.08
CA LEU A 61 7.41 -1.78 17.60
C LEU A 61 7.99 -0.52 16.95
N GLY A 62 7.23 0.18 16.11
CA GLY A 62 7.68 1.39 15.44
C GLY A 62 7.95 2.57 16.39
N LEU A 63 7.25 2.64 17.52
CA LEU A 63 7.50 3.62 18.57
C LEU A 63 8.71 3.25 19.45
N LEU A 64 8.94 1.96 19.68
CA LEU A 64 10.06 1.44 20.49
C LEU A 64 11.39 1.43 19.71
N LEU A 65 11.34 1.14 18.41
CA LEU A 65 12.52 1.02 17.57
C LEU A 65 12.89 2.37 16.93
N SER A 66 14.18 2.54 16.62
CA SER A 66 14.64 3.74 15.92
C SER A 66 14.20 3.71 14.46
N PRO A 67 13.47 4.73 13.98
CA PRO A 67 12.93 4.68 12.64
C PRO A 67 14.04 4.92 11.59
N GLN A 68 13.98 4.16 10.49
CA GLN A 68 15.02 4.11 9.44
C GLN A 68 14.60 4.79 8.13
N MET A 69 13.66 5.75 8.20
CA MET A 69 13.25 6.46 6.98
C MET A 69 14.36 7.36 6.44
N ILE A 70 14.37 7.50 5.12
CA ILE A 70 15.25 8.40 4.41
C ILE A 70 14.83 9.86 4.70
N PRO A 71 15.76 10.78 5.02
CA PRO A 71 15.46 12.18 5.27
C PRO A 71 14.64 12.87 4.15
N GLU A 72 14.90 12.53 2.89
CA GLU A 72 14.17 13.08 1.73
C GLU A 72 12.69 12.68 1.74
N GLN A 73 12.36 11.45 2.15
CA GLN A 73 10.96 11.00 2.27
C GLN A 73 10.24 11.74 3.40
N VAL A 74 10.92 11.92 4.53
CA VAL A 74 10.40 12.70 5.66
C VAL A 74 10.13 14.15 5.24
N LYS A 75 11.08 14.80 4.57
CA LYS A 75 10.93 16.17 4.07
C LYS A 75 9.76 16.29 3.10
N MET A 76 9.60 15.32 2.19
CA MET A 76 8.48 15.27 1.25
C MET A 76 7.12 15.17 1.96
N PHE A 77 6.99 14.32 2.99
CA PHE A 77 5.73 14.23 3.74
C PHE A 77 5.43 15.52 4.53
N HIS A 78 6.44 16.12 5.13
CA HIS A 78 6.28 17.39 5.85
C HIS A 78 5.95 18.55 4.92
N SER A 79 6.53 18.62 3.71
CA SER A 79 6.26 19.71 2.75
C SER A 79 4.84 19.70 2.19
N MET A 80 4.21 18.53 2.08
CA MET A 80 2.79 18.41 1.74
C MET A 80 1.86 18.82 2.88
N GLY A 81 2.35 18.85 4.12
CA GLY A 81 1.56 19.06 5.32
C GLY A 81 0.82 17.79 5.79
N PRO A 82 0.42 17.74 7.07
CA PRO A 82 -0.10 16.53 7.69
C PRO A 82 -1.44 16.07 7.09
N LEU A 83 -2.35 16.99 6.78
CA LEU A 83 -3.67 16.65 6.23
C LEU A 83 -3.53 16.00 4.84
N LEU A 84 -2.78 16.63 3.93
CA LEU A 84 -2.62 16.11 2.58
C LEU A 84 -1.82 14.80 2.58
N SER A 85 -0.77 14.70 3.39
CA SER A 85 -0.01 13.45 3.56
C SER A 85 -0.89 12.32 4.09
N PHE A 86 -1.77 12.58 5.07
CA PHE A 86 -2.71 11.58 5.56
C PHE A 86 -3.67 11.12 4.45
N LEU A 87 -4.28 12.05 3.73
CA LEU A 87 -5.23 11.72 2.67
C LEU A 87 -4.55 10.90 1.56
N LEU A 88 -3.39 11.33 1.07
CA LEU A 88 -2.71 10.65 -0.03
C LEU A 88 -2.15 9.29 0.40
N VAL A 89 -1.45 9.22 1.52
CA VAL A 89 -0.70 8.03 1.93
C VAL A 89 -1.57 7.02 2.67
N CYS A 90 -2.48 7.47 3.54
CA CYS A 90 -3.30 6.54 4.32
C CYS A 90 -4.58 6.17 3.59
N ILE A 91 -5.21 7.08 2.83
CA ILE A 91 -6.53 6.82 2.22
C ILE A 91 -6.39 6.46 0.74
N ILE A 92 -5.87 7.39 -0.07
CA ILE A 92 -5.89 7.26 -1.53
C ILE A 92 -4.97 6.13 -1.99
N ALA A 93 -3.73 6.07 -1.52
CA ALA A 93 -2.78 5.04 -1.94
C ALA A 93 -3.30 3.62 -1.65
N PRO A 94 -3.72 3.25 -0.42
CA PRO A 94 -4.29 1.93 -0.16
C PRO A 94 -5.52 1.60 -1.00
N LEU A 95 -6.41 2.57 -1.24
CA LEU A 95 -7.57 2.34 -2.11
C LEU A 95 -7.12 1.98 -3.53
N VAL A 96 -6.27 2.81 -4.13
CA VAL A 96 -5.84 2.66 -5.51
C VAL A 96 -4.98 1.41 -5.70
N GLU A 97 -3.99 1.21 -4.83
CA GLU A 97 -3.04 0.13 -4.94
C GLU A 97 -3.71 -1.23 -4.71
N GLU A 98 -4.58 -1.36 -3.71
CA GLU A 98 -5.28 -2.63 -3.48
C GLU A 98 -6.35 -2.89 -4.55
N CYS A 99 -7.06 -1.85 -5.00
CA CYS A 99 -7.93 -1.97 -6.17
C CYS A 99 -7.18 -2.51 -7.39
N PHE A 100 -5.96 -2.02 -7.64
CA PHE A 100 -5.19 -2.41 -8.80
C PHE A 100 -4.55 -3.80 -8.62
N PHE A 101 -3.71 -3.97 -7.61
CA PHE A 101 -2.94 -5.19 -7.42
C PHE A 101 -3.76 -6.38 -6.93
N ARG A 102 -4.86 -6.15 -6.18
CA ARG A 102 -5.68 -7.23 -5.60
C ARG A 102 -7.00 -7.34 -6.34
N GLY A 103 -7.68 -6.22 -6.56
CA GLY A 103 -8.97 -6.19 -7.26
C GLY A 103 -8.81 -6.56 -8.73
N LEU A 104 -8.20 -5.68 -9.52
CA LEU A 104 -8.08 -5.80 -10.97
C LEU A 104 -7.33 -7.08 -11.37
N ILE A 105 -6.18 -7.37 -10.78
CA ILE A 105 -5.41 -8.57 -11.12
C ILE A 105 -6.23 -9.85 -10.83
N PHE A 106 -6.67 -10.09 -9.59
CA PHE A 106 -7.35 -11.36 -9.26
C PHE A 106 -8.77 -11.48 -9.80
N ASP A 107 -9.37 -10.40 -10.30
CA ASP A 107 -10.66 -10.44 -11.01
C ASP A 107 -10.53 -10.87 -12.47
N ASN A 108 -9.35 -10.71 -13.08
CA ASN A 108 -9.10 -11.02 -14.50
C ASN A 108 -8.32 -12.33 -14.73
N PHE A 109 -7.84 -12.98 -13.65
CA PHE A 109 -7.13 -14.25 -13.73
C PHE A 109 -7.79 -15.30 -12.83
N GLU A 110 -7.60 -16.58 -13.18
CA GLU A 110 -8.03 -17.69 -12.32
C GLU A 110 -7.24 -17.72 -11.01
N LYS A 111 -7.95 -17.72 -9.89
CA LYS A 111 -7.36 -17.64 -8.54
C LYS A 111 -6.56 -18.87 -8.09
N ASN A 112 -6.69 -19.97 -8.84
CA ASN A 112 -5.90 -21.18 -8.67
C ASN A 112 -4.59 -21.15 -9.46
N ASN A 113 -4.45 -20.22 -10.40
CA ASN A 113 -3.22 -20.00 -11.15
C ASN A 113 -2.22 -19.20 -10.29
N LEU A 114 -0.93 -19.52 -10.42
CA LEU A 114 0.16 -18.79 -9.77
C LEU A 114 0.36 -17.38 -10.34
N LEU A 115 0.01 -17.15 -11.61
CA LEU A 115 0.21 -15.89 -12.32
C LEU A 115 -0.32 -14.63 -11.59
N PRO A 116 -1.58 -14.55 -11.12
CA PRO A 116 -2.07 -13.38 -10.40
C PRO A 116 -1.30 -13.10 -9.11
N TYR A 117 -0.81 -14.14 -8.43
CA TYR A 117 0.02 -13.98 -7.23
C TYR A 117 1.36 -13.35 -7.59
N LEU A 118 2.02 -13.82 -8.65
CA LEU A 118 3.30 -13.27 -9.10
C LEU A 118 3.14 -11.83 -9.57
N LEU A 119 2.12 -11.53 -10.39
CA LEU A 119 1.86 -10.18 -10.89
C LEU A 119 1.55 -9.21 -9.75
N SER A 120 0.72 -9.62 -8.79
CA SER A 120 0.40 -8.81 -7.61
C SER A 120 1.63 -8.60 -6.71
N PHE A 121 2.38 -9.67 -6.44
CA PHE A 121 3.56 -9.64 -5.58
C PHE A 121 4.66 -8.76 -6.15
N PHE A 122 5.14 -9.10 -7.35
CA PHE A 122 6.24 -8.40 -8.00
C PHE A 122 5.81 -7.01 -8.47
N GLY A 123 4.58 -6.84 -8.96
CA GLY A 123 4.07 -5.54 -9.38
C GLY A 123 4.08 -4.54 -8.22
N PHE A 124 3.53 -4.92 -7.06
CA PHE A 124 3.52 -4.07 -5.88
C PHE A 124 4.94 -3.78 -5.37
N MET A 125 5.77 -4.82 -5.25
CA MET A 125 7.15 -4.68 -4.73
C MET A 125 8.02 -3.80 -5.63
N LEU A 126 7.96 -4.00 -6.96
CA LEU A 126 8.78 -3.27 -7.91
C LEU A 126 8.27 -1.84 -8.15
N MET A 127 6.96 -1.59 -8.08
CA MET A 127 6.41 -0.23 -8.16
C MET A 127 7.02 0.67 -7.09
N HIS A 128 7.21 0.13 -5.89
CA HIS A 128 7.76 0.87 -4.76
C HIS A 128 9.25 1.19 -4.92
N LEU A 129 10.01 0.46 -5.74
CA LEU A 129 11.42 0.84 -6.01
C LEU A 129 11.55 2.25 -6.59
N GLY A 130 10.57 2.67 -7.40
CA GLY A 130 10.39 4.05 -7.89
C GLY A 130 11.68 4.81 -8.23
N TRP A 131 11.70 6.11 -7.91
CA TRP A 131 12.88 6.96 -8.06
C TRP A 131 13.91 6.77 -6.93
N PHE A 132 13.51 6.10 -5.84
CA PHE A 132 14.36 5.89 -4.66
C PHE A 132 15.48 4.88 -4.92
N ILE A 133 15.40 4.08 -5.99
CA ILE A 133 16.48 3.17 -6.39
C ILE A 133 17.82 3.90 -6.62
N PHE A 134 17.78 5.16 -7.07
CA PHE A 134 18.98 5.97 -7.28
C PHE A 134 19.49 6.65 -5.98
N ALA A 135 18.67 6.67 -4.93
CA ALA A 135 19.01 7.25 -3.63
C ALA A 135 19.51 6.20 -2.62
N PHE A 136 19.27 4.91 -2.87
CA PHE A 136 19.66 3.82 -1.98
C PHE A 136 20.99 3.18 -2.37
N SER A 137 21.76 2.74 -1.37
CA SER A 137 22.81 1.74 -1.58
C SER A 137 22.19 0.39 -2.00
N TRP A 138 22.98 -0.50 -2.59
CA TRP A 138 22.53 -1.86 -2.93
C TRP A 138 21.88 -2.60 -1.74
N ILE A 139 22.42 -2.42 -0.54
CA ILE A 139 21.86 -2.98 0.69
C ILE A 139 20.53 -2.31 1.04
N GLY A 140 20.41 -0.99 0.84
CA GLY A 140 19.15 -0.25 1.00
C GLY A 140 18.06 -0.76 0.07
N ILE A 141 18.39 -0.96 -1.22
CA ILE A 141 17.48 -1.54 -2.22
C ILE A 141 17.00 -2.92 -1.78
N LEU A 142 17.91 -3.79 -1.33
CA LEU A 142 17.56 -5.13 -0.88
C LEU A 142 16.61 -5.10 0.34
N LYS A 143 16.89 -4.27 1.34
CA LYS A 143 16.00 -4.09 2.50
C LYS A 143 14.61 -3.62 2.08
N TYR A 144 14.57 -2.67 1.14
CA TYR A 144 13.32 -2.13 0.61
C TYR A 144 12.51 -3.21 -0.12
N LEU A 145 13.15 -3.98 -1.00
CA LEU A 145 12.55 -5.12 -1.69
C LEU A 145 12.01 -6.18 -0.71
N ILE A 146 12.80 -6.55 0.31
CA ILE A 146 12.36 -7.51 1.32
C ILE A 146 11.14 -7.00 2.08
N PHE A 147 11.16 -5.73 2.51
CA PHE A 147 10.03 -5.12 3.22
C PHE A 147 8.76 -5.13 2.37
N TYR A 148 8.81 -4.59 1.16
CA TYR A 148 7.63 -4.54 0.27
C TYR A 148 7.22 -5.92 -0.24
N GLY A 149 8.15 -6.86 -0.38
CA GLY A 149 7.85 -8.25 -0.71
C GLY A 149 7.06 -8.92 0.42
N ILE A 150 7.56 -8.88 1.66
CA ILE A 150 6.87 -9.45 2.82
C ILE A 150 5.48 -8.81 2.99
N PHE A 151 5.41 -7.48 2.84
CA PHE A 151 4.15 -6.76 2.96
C PHE A 151 3.18 -7.12 1.84
N SER A 152 3.65 -7.21 0.59
CA SER A 152 2.81 -7.63 -0.54
C SER A 152 2.28 -9.04 -0.35
N PHE A 153 3.11 -9.96 0.13
CA PHE A 153 2.69 -11.32 0.47
C PHE A 153 1.60 -11.32 1.55
N TYR A 154 1.79 -10.56 2.62
CA TYR A 154 0.78 -10.42 3.69
C TYR A 154 -0.56 -9.91 3.15
N LEU A 155 -0.56 -8.88 2.30
CA LEU A 155 -1.77 -8.34 1.69
C LEU A 155 -2.46 -9.35 0.76
N ILE A 156 -1.70 -10.16 0.01
CA ILE A 156 -2.26 -11.25 -0.79
C ILE A 156 -2.89 -12.32 0.12
N CYS A 157 -2.22 -12.69 1.22
CA CYS A 157 -2.75 -13.67 2.18
C CYS A 157 -4.05 -13.19 2.83
N ILE A 158 -4.11 -11.95 3.34
CA ILE A 158 -5.32 -11.43 3.97
C ILE A 158 -6.47 -11.31 2.95
N TYR A 159 -6.15 -10.96 1.71
CA TYR A 159 -7.13 -10.92 0.64
C TYR A 159 -7.69 -12.32 0.34
N ARG A 160 -6.86 -13.35 0.27
CA ARG A 160 -7.31 -14.73 0.09
C ARG A 160 -8.13 -15.25 1.28
N LEU A 161 -7.63 -15.03 2.51
CA LEU A 161 -8.28 -15.49 3.75
C LEU A 161 -9.64 -14.83 3.99
N SER A 162 -9.81 -13.57 3.55
CA SER A 162 -11.11 -12.89 3.57
C SER A 162 -12.10 -13.39 2.51
N GLY A 163 -11.75 -14.43 1.75
CA GLY A 163 -12.54 -14.91 0.64
C GLY A 163 -12.51 -13.95 -0.54
N TRP A 164 -11.39 -13.25 -0.78
CA TRP A 164 -11.19 -12.25 -1.84
C TRP A 164 -12.00 -10.97 -1.61
N ASN A 165 -12.04 -10.50 -0.37
CA ASN A 165 -12.76 -9.28 0.00
C ASN A 165 -11.77 -8.10 0.13
N LEU A 166 -11.94 -7.07 -0.72
CA LEU A 166 -11.01 -5.94 -0.81
C LEU A 166 -10.95 -5.09 0.46
N ALA A 167 -11.98 -5.14 1.33
CA ALA A 167 -11.97 -4.37 2.58
C ALA A 167 -10.76 -4.68 3.47
N PHE A 168 -10.32 -5.95 3.51
CA PHE A 168 -9.23 -6.40 4.38
C PHE A 168 -7.85 -5.94 3.94
N PRO A 169 -7.39 -6.17 2.69
CA PRO A 169 -6.12 -5.65 2.25
C PRO A 169 -6.11 -4.11 2.27
N ILE A 170 -7.22 -3.43 1.92
CA ILE A 170 -7.31 -1.96 2.01
C ILE A 170 -7.11 -1.50 3.46
N ALA A 171 -7.81 -2.10 4.42
CA ALA A 171 -7.69 -1.72 5.82
C ALA A 171 -6.31 -2.04 6.39
N ALA A 172 -5.77 -3.23 6.10
CA ALA A 172 -4.44 -3.61 6.53
C ALA A 172 -3.36 -2.66 5.98
N HIS A 173 -3.51 -2.23 4.72
CA HIS A 173 -2.62 -1.26 4.10
C HIS A 173 -2.80 0.15 4.69
N PHE A 174 -4.03 0.61 4.88
CA PHE A 174 -4.34 1.85 5.61
C PHE A 174 -3.65 1.87 6.98
N PHE A 175 -3.77 0.80 7.76
CA PHE A 175 -3.19 0.74 9.10
C PHE A 175 -1.66 0.73 9.09
N ASN A 176 -1.03 0.01 8.16
CA ASN A 176 0.42 0.06 7.99
C ASN A 176 0.89 1.48 7.66
N ASN A 177 0.19 2.15 6.74
CA ASN A 177 0.52 3.52 6.33
C ASN A 177 0.24 4.52 7.46
N LEU A 178 -0.78 4.27 8.28
CA LEU A 178 -1.07 5.06 9.47
C LEU A 178 0.05 4.96 10.51
N ILE A 179 0.64 3.77 10.72
CA ILE A 179 1.82 3.61 11.59
C ILE A 179 2.96 4.50 11.08
N VAL A 180 3.28 4.40 9.78
CA VAL A 180 4.33 5.21 9.15
C VAL A 180 4.03 6.70 9.32
N PHE A 181 2.81 7.13 9.00
CA PHE A 181 2.37 8.51 9.16
C PHE A 181 2.54 9.02 10.60
N ILE A 182 2.07 8.26 11.60
CA ILE A 182 2.22 8.62 13.01
C ILE A 182 3.70 8.78 13.36
N ILE A 183 4.55 7.85 12.95
CA ILE A 183 6.00 7.91 13.20
C ILE A 183 6.61 9.15 12.53
N VAL A 184 6.31 9.42 11.26
CA VAL A 184 6.80 10.60 10.50
C VAL A 184 6.49 11.90 11.26
N PHE A 185 5.25 12.09 11.70
CA PHE A 185 4.79 13.37 12.25
C PHE A 185 4.98 13.52 13.77
N THR A 186 5.30 12.44 14.49
CA THR A 186 5.56 12.49 15.94
C THR A 186 7.04 12.33 16.29
N ARG A 187 7.81 11.56 15.51
CA ARG A 187 9.21 11.21 15.82
C ARG A 187 10.22 11.97 14.99
N TYR A 188 9.88 12.36 13.77
CA TYR A 188 10.79 13.11 12.91
C TYR A 188 10.48 14.60 12.96
N LYS A 189 11.51 15.38 13.31
CA LYS A 189 11.49 16.83 13.17
C LYS A 189 12.23 17.18 11.89
N VAL A 190 11.62 18.01 11.07
CA VAL A 190 12.30 18.64 9.93
C VAL A 190 12.88 19.94 10.45
N SER A 191 14.20 20.01 10.56
CA SER A 191 14.97 21.23 10.83
C SER A 191 15.21 22.00 9.55
#